data_AF-A0AAN7L6P2-F1
#
_entry.id   AF-A0AAN7L6P2-F1
#
_cell.length_a   1.000
_cell.length_b   1.000
_cell.length_c   1.000
_cell.angle_alpha   90.00
_cell.angle_beta   90.00
_cell.angle_gamma   90.00
#
_symmetry.space_group_name_H-M   'P 1'
#
loop_
_entity.id
_entity.type
_entity.pdbx_description
1 polymer ?
#
loop_
_entity_poly.entity_id
_entity_poly.type
_entity_poly.pdbx_seq_one_letter_code
_entity_poly.pdbx_strand_id
1 'polypeptide(L)'
;MIGWTDVYKVIEATVPLYVALLMGYGSVRWWRIFTAEQCDAITRLVCYFTLPLFTFEFTAHVDPFEWNYMFIAADVISKAIIVAVLALWAKFSPKGSYGWSITSFSLSTLTNSLVVGVPLLKAMYGSLGVDLVVQSSVVQAIVWLTILLFVLEFRRAGLDTYSSDDSSSLESGIQVPSSMSTPAKDDLEDIGKAAKTDMIPGTRSFWNLMKVVGVKLAMNPNSYACIIGIVWALIKNRWQLEMPGILEGSVLIMSKAGTGTAMFSMGIFMALQEKIVACGANLTIFGLLLKFVAGPITLAIGAVTVGLHGDVLRIAIIQAALPQSITSFIYAKEYGLHPSVLSTAVIFGMIVSLPVLIAYYAILEFVH
;
A
#
# COMPACT_ATOMS: atom_id res chain seq x y z
N MET A 1 9.09 -7.55 31.60
CA MET A 1 8.36 -8.77 31.19
C MET A 1 6.93 -8.38 30.93
N ILE A 2 6.50 -8.48 29.67
CA ILE A 2 5.13 -8.34 29.20
C ILE A 2 4.19 -9.19 30.07
N GLY A 3 3.26 -8.54 30.75
CA GLY A 3 2.25 -9.23 31.53
C GLY A 3 1.14 -9.78 30.65
N TRP A 4 0.36 -10.72 31.19
CA TRP A 4 -0.94 -11.09 30.61
C TRP A 4 -1.85 -9.86 30.39
N THR A 5 -1.68 -8.83 31.22
CA THR A 5 -2.26 -7.48 31.08
C THR A 5 -1.93 -6.79 29.77
N ASP A 6 -0.72 -6.94 29.25
CA ASP A 6 -0.23 -6.19 28.09
C ASP A 6 -0.52 -6.94 26.79
N VAL A 7 -0.47 -8.28 26.84
CA VAL A 7 -1.09 -9.13 25.81
C VAL A 7 -2.60 -8.87 25.73
N TYR A 8 -3.29 -8.70 26.87
CA TYR A 8 -4.71 -8.35 26.89
C TYR A 8 -4.98 -6.99 26.23
N LYS A 9 -4.23 -5.92 26.54
CA LYS A 9 -4.35 -4.61 25.86
C LYS A 9 -4.21 -4.72 24.34
N VAL A 10 -3.25 -5.52 23.87
CA VAL A 10 -3.03 -5.78 22.43
C VAL A 10 -4.23 -6.49 21.80
N ILE A 11 -4.80 -7.49 22.49
CA ILE A 11 -6.00 -8.21 22.03
C ILE A 11 -7.22 -7.27 22.05
N GLU A 12 -7.41 -6.49 23.11
CA GLU A 12 -8.49 -5.50 23.28
C GLU A 12 -8.47 -4.43 22.18
N ALA A 13 -7.28 -3.93 21.82
CA ALA A 13 -7.13 -2.95 20.74
C ALA A 13 -7.31 -3.53 19.32
N THR A 14 -7.14 -4.84 19.14
CA THR A 14 -7.17 -5.48 17.81
C THR A 14 -8.46 -6.24 17.52
N VAL A 15 -9.08 -6.91 18.50
CA VAL A 15 -10.32 -7.68 18.32
C VAL A 15 -11.44 -6.86 17.67
N PRO A 16 -11.74 -5.59 18.06
CA PRO A 16 -12.75 -4.77 17.39
C PRO A 16 -12.48 -4.59 15.89
N LEU A 17 -11.20 -4.52 15.48
CA LEU A 17 -10.78 -4.39 14.10
C LEU A 17 -11.08 -5.68 13.32
N TYR A 18 -10.78 -6.84 13.91
CA TYR A 18 -11.09 -8.15 13.32
C TYR A 18 -12.59 -8.44 13.31
N VAL A 19 -13.36 -7.95 14.29
CA VAL A 19 -14.84 -8.01 14.27
C VAL A 19 -15.39 -7.21 13.09
N ALA A 20 -14.90 -6.00 12.83
CA ALA A 20 -15.28 -5.22 11.64
C ALA A 20 -14.95 -5.96 10.32
N LEU A 21 -13.77 -6.59 10.25
CA LEU A 21 -13.34 -7.41 9.10
C LEU A 21 -14.22 -8.64 8.90
N LEU A 22 -14.58 -9.36 9.97
CA LEU A 22 -15.48 -10.52 9.92
C LEU A 22 -16.91 -10.13 9.55
N MET A 23 -17.42 -8.98 10.00
CA MET A 23 -18.71 -8.45 9.54
C MET A 23 -18.68 -8.10 8.04
N GLY A 24 -17.59 -7.48 7.57
CA GLY A 24 -17.39 -7.19 6.14
C GLY A 24 -17.41 -8.46 5.30
N TYR A 25 -16.64 -9.48 5.71
CA TYR A 25 -16.61 -10.77 5.04
C TYR A 25 -17.98 -11.48 5.06
N GLY A 26 -18.62 -11.53 6.24
CA GLY A 26 -19.92 -12.15 6.43
C GLY A 26 -21.04 -11.51 5.62
N SER A 27 -21.03 -10.18 5.49
CA SER A 27 -22.02 -9.43 4.72
C SER A 27 -22.11 -9.86 3.26
N VAL A 28 -20.99 -10.25 2.66
CA VAL A 28 -20.94 -10.74 1.27
C VAL A 28 -21.05 -12.26 1.21
N ARG A 29 -20.28 -13.00 2.02
CA ARG A 29 -20.11 -14.46 1.86
C ARG A 29 -21.18 -15.30 2.53
N TRP A 30 -21.67 -14.87 3.70
CA TRP A 30 -22.61 -15.65 4.52
C TRP A 30 -24.04 -15.09 4.42
N TRP A 31 -24.20 -13.80 4.63
CA TRP A 31 -25.51 -13.13 4.66
C TRP A 31 -25.97 -12.62 3.30
N ARG A 32 -25.05 -12.48 2.32
CA ARG A 32 -25.31 -12.02 0.94
C ARG A 32 -26.11 -10.71 0.85
N ILE A 33 -25.84 -9.79 1.77
CA ILE A 33 -26.47 -8.47 1.90
C ILE A 33 -26.10 -7.56 0.72
N PHE A 34 -24.85 -7.65 0.26
CA PHE A 34 -24.31 -6.76 -0.78
C PHE A 34 -23.98 -7.50 -2.08
N THR A 35 -24.33 -6.89 -3.22
CA THR A 35 -23.85 -7.28 -4.55
C THR A 35 -22.40 -6.81 -4.78
N ALA A 36 -21.73 -7.33 -5.82
CA ALA A 36 -20.37 -6.91 -6.16
C ALA A 36 -20.27 -5.41 -6.50
N GLU A 37 -21.30 -4.84 -7.14
CA GLU A 37 -21.37 -3.41 -7.47
C GLU A 37 -21.54 -2.54 -6.21
N GLN A 38 -22.39 -2.98 -5.27
CA GLN A 38 -22.55 -2.32 -3.96
C GLN A 38 -21.25 -2.40 -3.14
N CYS A 39 -20.53 -3.52 -3.21
CA CYS A 39 -19.22 -3.68 -2.58
C CYS A 39 -18.17 -2.73 -3.17
N ASP A 40 -18.16 -2.52 -4.49
CA ASP A 40 -17.29 -1.53 -5.13
C ASP A 40 -17.67 -0.10 -4.74
N ALA A 41 -18.97 0.23 -4.69
CA ALA A 41 -19.45 1.54 -4.21
C ALA A 41 -19.04 1.82 -2.75
N ILE A 42 -19.17 0.82 -1.85
CA ILE A 42 -18.68 0.89 -0.46
C ILE A 42 -17.15 1.10 -0.45
N THR A 43 -16.42 0.34 -1.27
CA THR A 43 -14.94 0.45 -1.36
C THR A 43 -14.52 1.83 -1.84
N ARG A 44 -15.21 2.41 -2.83
CA ARG A 44 -14.98 3.79 -3.31
C ARG A 44 -15.29 4.83 -2.22
N LEU A 45 -16.41 4.71 -1.51
CA LEU A 45 -16.73 5.60 -0.37
C LEU A 45 -15.60 5.58 0.67
N VAL A 46 -15.08 4.39 0.99
CA VAL A 46 -13.99 4.22 1.93
C VAL A 46 -12.69 4.85 1.44
N CYS A 47 -12.30 4.58 0.19
CA CYS A 47 -11.05 5.06 -0.41
C CYS A 47 -11.03 6.56 -0.75
N TYR A 48 -12.18 7.18 -1.08
CA TYR A 48 -12.23 8.60 -1.46
C TYR A 48 -12.61 9.55 -0.32
N PHE A 49 -13.26 9.06 0.75
CA PHE A 49 -13.71 9.91 1.87
C PHE A 49 -13.16 9.48 3.23
N THR A 50 -13.41 8.24 3.67
CA THR A 50 -13.05 7.85 5.05
C THR A 50 -11.54 7.69 5.25
N LEU A 51 -10.83 7.01 4.35
CA LEU A 51 -9.39 6.80 4.46
C LEU A 51 -8.57 8.09 4.25
N PRO A 52 -8.91 9.00 3.33
CA PRO A 52 -8.25 10.29 3.21
C PRO A 52 -8.42 11.16 4.46
N LEU A 53 -9.63 11.28 5.01
CA LEU A 53 -9.86 12.10 6.21
C LEU A 53 -9.26 11.47 7.48
N PHE A 54 -9.23 10.14 7.56
CA PHE A 54 -8.48 9.39 8.57
C PHE A 54 -6.95 9.58 8.48
N THR A 55 -6.42 9.60 7.25
CA THR A 55 -5.00 9.87 7.00
C THR A 55 -4.65 11.33 7.34
N PHE A 56 -5.53 12.27 6.97
CA PHE A 56 -5.38 13.68 7.30
C PHE A 56 -5.44 13.92 8.82
N GLU A 57 -6.38 13.30 9.56
CA GLU A 57 -6.48 13.43 11.03
C GLU A 57 -5.12 13.17 11.69
N PHE A 58 -4.51 12.01 11.44
CA PHE A 58 -3.23 11.66 12.05
C PHE A 58 -2.09 12.57 11.59
N THR A 59 -2.02 12.86 10.29
CA THR A 59 -0.89 13.63 9.73
C THR A 59 -0.94 15.12 10.07
N ALA A 60 -2.12 15.67 10.35
CA ALA A 60 -2.32 17.05 10.83
C ALA A 60 -2.01 17.26 12.32
N HIS A 61 -1.93 16.18 13.12
CA HIS A 61 -1.73 16.27 14.58
C HIS A 61 -0.27 16.06 15.03
N VAL A 62 0.52 15.30 14.28
CA VAL A 62 1.96 15.05 14.52
C VAL A 62 2.81 16.32 14.36
N ASP A 63 4.00 16.38 14.99
CA ASP A 63 5.00 17.41 14.70
C ASP A 63 6.14 16.92 13.77
N PRO A 64 6.23 17.44 12.52
CA PRO A 64 7.35 17.18 11.61
C PRO A 64 8.71 17.70 12.09
N PHE A 65 8.75 18.63 13.06
CA PHE A 65 10.00 19.16 13.61
C PHE A 65 10.61 18.25 14.69
N GLU A 66 9.81 17.39 15.34
CA GLU A 66 10.29 16.40 16.32
C GLU A 66 10.48 14.98 15.73
N TRP A 67 10.35 14.83 14.41
CA TRP A 67 10.50 13.54 13.73
C TRP A 67 11.86 12.88 13.98
N ASN A 68 11.83 11.59 14.31
CA ASN A 68 13.05 10.82 14.54
C ASN A 68 13.77 10.54 13.20
N TYR A 69 14.77 11.34 12.86
CA TYR A 69 15.52 11.20 11.61
C TYR A 69 16.31 9.89 11.50
N MET A 70 16.76 9.31 12.62
CA MET A 70 17.44 8.02 12.64
C MET A 70 16.48 6.89 12.22
N PHE A 71 15.22 6.95 12.64
CA PHE A 71 14.15 6.05 12.20
C PHE A 71 13.84 6.16 10.70
N ILE A 72 13.86 7.37 10.13
CA ILE A 72 13.76 7.55 8.67
C ILE A 72 14.98 6.94 7.96
N ALA A 73 16.20 7.19 8.47
CA ALA A 73 17.42 6.64 7.91
C ALA A 73 17.44 5.09 7.95
N ALA A 74 16.97 4.49 9.05
CA ALA A 74 16.81 3.05 9.20
C ALA A 74 15.86 2.45 8.14
N ASP A 75 14.73 3.11 7.86
CA ASP A 75 13.78 2.68 6.83
C ASP A 75 14.36 2.82 5.40
N VAL A 76 15.08 3.92 5.14
CA VAL A 76 15.83 4.12 3.88
C VAL A 76 16.87 3.03 3.67
N ILE A 77 17.66 2.70 4.70
CA ILE A 77 18.70 1.66 4.63
C ILE A 77 18.07 0.28 4.46
N SER A 78 17.01 -0.05 5.20
CA SER A 78 16.25 -1.30 5.05
C SER A 78 15.78 -1.49 3.61
N LYS A 79 15.16 -0.46 3.03
CA LYS A 79 14.67 -0.50 1.65
C LYS A 79 15.79 -0.54 0.61
N ALA A 80 16.92 0.13 0.86
CA ALA A 80 18.11 0.02 0.02
C ALA A 80 18.70 -1.40 0.04
N ILE A 81 18.75 -2.06 1.20
CA ILE A 81 19.17 -3.46 1.35
C ILE A 81 18.22 -4.38 0.56
N ILE A 82 16.89 -4.22 0.72
CA ILE A 82 15.89 -4.99 -0.03
C ILE A 82 16.10 -4.83 -1.54
N VAL A 83 16.26 -3.60 -2.03
CA VAL A 83 16.49 -3.31 -3.47
C VAL A 83 17.80 -3.94 -3.96
N ALA A 84 18.90 -3.83 -3.19
CA ALA A 84 20.18 -4.44 -3.56
C ALA A 84 20.10 -5.97 -3.63
N VAL A 85 19.49 -6.62 -2.64
CA VAL A 85 19.30 -8.09 -2.61
C VAL A 85 18.41 -8.54 -3.77
N LEU A 86 17.33 -7.83 -4.08
CA LEU A 86 16.43 -8.17 -5.19
C LEU A 86 17.05 -7.90 -6.57
N ALA A 87 17.93 -6.90 -6.70
CA ALA A 87 18.70 -6.64 -7.92
C ALA A 87 19.79 -7.70 -8.15
N LEU A 88 20.50 -8.12 -7.10
CA LEU A 88 21.44 -9.24 -7.16
C LEU A 88 20.72 -10.54 -7.51
N TRP A 89 19.59 -10.83 -6.87
CA TRP A 89 18.77 -11.99 -7.18
C TRP A 89 18.26 -11.98 -8.64
N ALA A 90 17.77 -10.83 -9.14
CA ALA A 90 17.36 -10.68 -10.53
C ALA A 90 18.51 -10.87 -11.54
N LYS A 91 19.75 -10.52 -11.17
CA LYS A 91 20.94 -10.64 -12.04
C LYS A 91 21.57 -12.02 -12.04
N PHE A 92 21.55 -12.73 -10.91
CA PHE A 92 22.30 -13.98 -10.72
C PHE A 92 21.43 -15.24 -10.60
N SER A 93 20.11 -15.12 -10.41
CA SER A 93 19.20 -16.27 -10.36
C SER A 93 18.57 -16.54 -11.74
N PRO A 94 18.60 -17.79 -12.27
CA PRO A 94 17.84 -18.15 -13.47
C PRO A 94 16.31 -18.16 -13.24
N LYS A 95 15.85 -17.94 -12.01
CA LYS A 95 14.44 -17.69 -11.64
C LYS A 95 14.16 -16.21 -11.34
N GLY A 96 15.17 -15.36 -11.46
CA GLY A 96 15.07 -13.91 -11.25
C GLY A 96 14.28 -13.25 -12.37
N SER A 97 13.38 -12.33 -12.02
CA SER A 97 12.64 -11.52 -12.99
C SER A 97 12.31 -10.18 -12.37
N TYR A 98 12.41 -9.10 -13.16
CA TYR A 98 12.03 -7.75 -12.74
C TYR A 98 10.61 -7.68 -12.17
N GLY A 99 9.67 -8.46 -12.74
CA GLY A 99 8.31 -8.55 -12.20
C GLY A 99 8.24 -9.18 -10.81
N TRP A 100 9.00 -10.25 -10.59
CA TRP A 100 9.12 -10.88 -9.26
C TRP A 100 9.86 -10.00 -8.26
N SER A 101 10.84 -9.21 -8.68
CA SER A 101 11.52 -8.23 -7.83
C SER A 101 10.57 -7.13 -7.37
N ILE A 102 9.75 -6.55 -8.27
CA ILE A 102 8.74 -5.54 -7.88
C ILE A 102 7.68 -6.16 -6.94
N THR A 103 7.19 -7.37 -7.24
CA THR A 103 6.28 -8.11 -6.35
C THR A 103 6.91 -8.35 -4.97
N SER A 104 8.19 -8.74 -4.90
CA SER A 104 8.89 -9.04 -3.63
C SER A 104 9.21 -7.79 -2.81
N PHE A 105 9.56 -6.68 -3.47
CA PHE A 105 9.70 -5.37 -2.83
C PHE A 105 8.35 -4.89 -2.26
N SER A 106 7.27 -5.01 -3.04
CA SER A 106 5.92 -4.66 -2.62
C SER A 106 5.46 -5.48 -1.40
N LEU A 107 5.68 -6.80 -1.43
CA LEU A 107 5.34 -7.74 -0.34
C LEU A 107 6.12 -7.48 0.95
N SER A 108 7.39 -7.12 0.88
CA SER A 108 8.18 -6.80 2.07
C SER A 108 7.80 -5.42 2.64
N THR A 109 7.71 -4.39 1.79
CA THR A 109 7.64 -2.98 2.25
C THR A 109 6.23 -2.43 2.55
N LEU A 110 5.18 -2.80 1.82
CA LEU A 110 3.89 -2.07 1.87
C LEU A 110 2.97 -2.53 3.02
N THR A 111 3.28 -2.10 4.24
CA THR A 111 2.49 -2.30 5.47
C THR A 111 1.18 -1.49 5.50
N ASN A 112 0.17 -2.00 6.21
CA ASN A 112 -1.05 -1.30 6.56
C ASN A 112 -0.88 -0.47 7.86
N SER A 113 0.02 0.52 7.82
CA SER A 113 0.49 1.24 9.00
C SER A 113 -0.60 2.01 9.76
N LEU A 114 -1.50 2.71 9.06
CA LEU A 114 -2.50 3.56 9.74
C LEU A 114 -3.68 2.77 10.33
N VAL A 115 -4.27 1.84 9.56
CA VAL A 115 -5.51 1.15 10.00
C VAL A 115 -5.24 0.10 11.08
N VAL A 116 -4.13 -0.63 10.98
CA VAL A 116 -3.77 -1.71 11.92
C VAL A 116 -2.65 -1.29 12.87
N GLY A 117 -1.64 -0.57 12.36
CA GLY A 117 -0.49 -0.17 13.16
C GLY A 117 -0.81 0.84 14.25
N VAL A 118 -1.57 1.90 13.96
CA VAL A 118 -1.84 2.94 14.97
C VAL A 118 -2.59 2.40 16.20
N PRO A 119 -3.71 1.64 16.09
CA PRO A 119 -4.36 1.06 17.27
C PRO A 119 -3.46 0.11 18.05
N LEU A 120 -2.67 -0.70 17.34
CA LEU A 120 -1.79 -1.72 17.92
C LEU A 120 -0.59 -1.09 18.65
N LEU A 121 0.21 -0.28 17.97
CA LEU A 121 1.39 0.36 18.56
C LEU A 121 1.01 1.35 19.66
N LYS A 122 -0.19 1.96 19.62
CA LYS A 122 -0.74 2.75 20.73
C LYS A 122 -0.99 1.91 21.99
N ALA A 123 -1.48 0.67 21.84
CA ALA A 123 -1.69 -0.24 22.96
C ALA A 123 -0.38 -0.80 23.56
N MET A 124 0.69 -0.86 22.76
CA MET A 124 1.99 -1.42 23.13
C MET A 124 2.98 -0.38 23.67
N TYR A 125 3.00 0.82 23.09
CA TYR A 125 4.03 1.87 23.32
C TYR A 125 3.46 3.29 23.45
N GLY A 126 2.14 3.46 23.60
CA GLY A 126 1.53 4.77 23.82
C GLY A 126 1.69 5.74 22.64
N SER A 127 1.92 7.03 22.93
CA SER A 127 2.09 8.08 21.91
C SER A 127 3.28 7.82 20.99
N LEU A 128 4.46 7.47 21.54
CA LEU A 128 5.66 7.13 20.78
C LEU A 128 5.39 6.09 19.67
N GLY A 129 4.54 5.11 19.96
CA GLY A 129 4.09 4.11 19.00
C GLY A 129 3.19 4.66 17.90
N VAL A 130 2.36 5.67 18.18
CA VAL A 130 1.55 6.38 17.17
C VAL A 130 2.44 7.27 16.30
N ASP A 131 3.28 8.09 16.92
CA ASP A 131 4.03 9.15 16.25
C ASP A 131 4.99 8.56 15.20
N LEU A 132 5.74 7.51 15.56
CA LEU A 132 6.63 6.79 14.63
C LEU A 132 5.85 6.08 13.50
N VAL A 133 4.68 5.50 13.78
CA VAL A 133 3.85 4.83 12.77
C VAL A 133 3.26 5.82 11.77
N VAL A 134 2.79 6.98 12.24
CA VAL A 134 2.28 8.04 11.38
C VAL A 134 3.42 8.65 10.56
N GLN A 135 4.55 8.99 11.19
CA GLN A 135 5.78 9.44 10.52
C GLN A 135 6.22 8.48 9.42
N SER A 136 6.25 7.17 9.67
CA SER A 136 6.61 6.18 8.66
C SER A 136 5.56 6.09 7.54
N SER A 137 4.27 6.13 7.88
CA SER A 137 3.18 6.08 6.88
C SER A 137 3.22 7.27 5.91
N VAL A 138 3.64 8.44 6.39
CA VAL A 138 3.86 9.65 5.59
C VAL A 138 5.00 9.46 4.60
N VAL A 139 6.17 9.01 5.06
CA VAL A 139 7.32 8.73 4.19
C VAL A 139 6.97 7.63 3.18
N GLN A 140 6.17 6.63 3.59
CA GLN A 140 5.66 5.59 2.70
C GLN A 140 4.71 6.12 1.62
N ALA A 141 3.78 7.00 1.97
CA ALA A 141 2.80 7.57 1.02
C ALA A 141 3.40 8.57 0.03
N ILE A 142 4.44 9.32 0.42
CA ILE A 142 5.03 10.39 -0.39
C ILE A 142 6.32 9.95 -1.11
N VAL A 143 7.22 9.22 -0.45
CA VAL A 143 8.51 8.81 -1.04
C VAL A 143 8.39 7.43 -1.66
N TRP A 144 8.05 6.41 -0.87
CA TRP A 144 8.14 5.02 -1.33
C TRP A 144 7.07 4.64 -2.35
N LEU A 145 5.85 5.15 -2.21
CA LEU A 145 4.78 4.96 -3.19
C LEU A 145 5.08 5.67 -4.51
N THR A 146 5.72 6.84 -4.50
CA THR A 146 6.17 7.56 -5.71
C THR A 146 7.26 6.79 -6.45
N ILE A 147 8.26 6.28 -5.73
CA ILE A 147 9.33 5.44 -6.30
C ILE A 147 8.73 4.16 -6.89
N LEU A 148 7.80 3.52 -6.19
CA LEU A 148 7.12 2.33 -6.69
C LEU A 148 6.30 2.64 -7.96
N LEU A 149 5.48 3.70 -7.96
CA LEU A 149 4.71 4.12 -9.15
C LEU A 149 5.63 4.43 -10.33
N PHE A 150 6.79 5.05 -10.12
CA PHE A 150 7.77 5.28 -11.17
C PHE A 150 8.34 3.98 -11.76
N VAL A 151 8.71 3.01 -10.93
CA VAL A 151 9.18 1.70 -11.40
C VAL A 151 8.07 0.92 -12.13
N LEU A 152 6.82 1.04 -11.67
CA LEU A 152 5.64 0.42 -12.29
C LEU A 152 5.33 1.01 -13.67
N GLU A 153 5.31 2.34 -13.79
CA GLU A 153 5.04 3.05 -15.05
C GLU A 153 6.20 2.92 -16.05
N PHE A 154 7.45 2.91 -15.57
CA PHE A 154 8.63 2.60 -16.40
C PHE A 154 8.56 1.17 -16.97
N ARG A 155 8.22 0.17 -16.16
CA ARG A 155 7.98 -1.21 -16.64
C ARG A 155 6.85 -1.25 -17.68
N ARG A 156 5.75 -0.52 -17.45
CA ARG A 156 4.61 -0.46 -18.38
C ARG A 156 5.04 0.09 -19.74
N ALA A 157 5.67 1.26 -19.78
CA ALA A 157 6.18 1.86 -21.01
C ALA A 157 7.18 0.96 -21.75
N GLY A 158 8.00 0.19 -21.03
CA GLY A 158 8.88 -0.83 -21.63
C GLY A 158 8.12 -1.97 -22.31
N LEU A 159 7.05 -2.48 -21.68
CA LEU A 159 6.19 -3.52 -22.27
C LEU A 159 5.41 -3.00 -23.49
N ASP A 160 4.87 -1.77 -23.41
CA ASP A 160 4.16 -1.12 -24.52
C ASP A 160 5.08 -0.97 -25.76
N THR A 161 6.37 -0.70 -25.54
CA THR A 161 7.38 -0.59 -26.61
C THR A 161 7.61 -1.93 -27.30
N TYR A 162 7.94 -3.00 -26.55
CA TYR A 162 8.13 -4.35 -27.11
C TYR A 162 6.87 -4.89 -27.81
N SER A 163 5.68 -4.57 -27.29
CA SER A 163 4.40 -4.99 -27.88
C SER A 163 4.10 -4.31 -29.23
N SER A 164 4.78 -3.20 -29.53
CA SER A 164 4.60 -2.47 -30.79
C SER A 164 5.44 -3.08 -31.92
N ASP A 165 6.68 -3.47 -31.65
CA ASP A 165 7.60 -4.01 -32.67
C ASP A 165 7.11 -5.35 -33.27
N ASP A 166 6.59 -6.27 -32.45
CA ASP A 166 6.04 -7.56 -32.92
C ASP A 166 4.90 -7.37 -33.95
N SER A 167 4.14 -6.27 -33.87
CA SER A 167 3.06 -5.96 -34.80
C SER A 167 3.53 -5.48 -36.19
N SER A 168 4.82 -5.16 -36.35
CA SER A 168 5.38 -4.54 -37.57
C SER A 168 5.93 -5.54 -38.61
N SER A 169 5.93 -6.85 -38.29
CA SER A 169 6.68 -7.86 -39.05
C SER A 169 5.85 -8.80 -39.94
N LEU A 170 4.53 -8.56 -40.07
CA LEU A 170 3.59 -9.51 -40.67
C LEU A 170 2.69 -8.95 -41.80
N GLU A 171 3.17 -7.95 -42.56
CA GLU A 171 2.57 -7.57 -43.85
C GLU A 171 3.40 -8.06 -45.05
N SER A 172 3.11 -9.26 -45.56
CA SER A 172 3.49 -9.64 -46.94
C SER A 172 2.53 -10.66 -47.57
N GLY A 173 1.49 -10.14 -48.24
CA GLY A 173 0.81 -10.81 -49.35
C GLY A 173 -0.31 -11.81 -49.03
N ILE A 174 -1.55 -11.42 -49.35
CA ILE A 174 -2.40 -12.06 -50.39
C ILE A 174 -3.58 -11.13 -50.69
N GLN A 175 -3.93 -10.95 -51.97
CA GLN A 175 -5.09 -10.16 -52.42
C GLN A 175 -6.22 -11.08 -52.91
N VAL A 176 -7.44 -10.90 -52.38
CA VAL A 176 -8.71 -11.33 -53.03
C VAL A 176 -9.81 -10.30 -52.66
N PRO A 177 -10.71 -9.86 -53.58
CA PRO A 177 -11.47 -8.62 -53.37
C PRO A 177 -12.99 -8.75 -53.06
N SER A 178 -13.48 -7.77 -52.26
CA SER A 178 -14.77 -7.06 -52.32
C SER A 178 -16.12 -7.79 -52.55
N SER A 179 -16.96 -7.84 -51.51
CA SER A 179 -18.41 -7.49 -51.48
C SER A 179 -18.93 -7.63 -50.02
N MET A 180 -19.99 -6.97 -49.51
CA MET A 180 -21.00 -6.08 -50.09
C MET A 180 -21.51 -5.02 -49.06
N SER A 181 -22.03 -3.89 -49.55
CA SER A 181 -22.81 -2.79 -48.91
C SER A 181 -23.64 -3.13 -47.63
N THR A 182 -23.45 -2.51 -46.44
CA THR A 182 -23.93 -1.17 -45.91
C THR A 182 -25.43 -1.07 -45.52
N PRO A 183 -25.90 -0.11 -44.65
CA PRO A 183 -25.24 0.69 -43.58
C PRO A 183 -26.07 0.93 -42.26
N ALA A 184 -25.45 1.62 -41.28
CA ALA A 184 -26.04 2.64 -40.37
C ALA A 184 -27.06 2.24 -39.26
N LYS A 185 -27.34 3.02 -38.20
CA LYS A 185 -26.71 4.12 -37.39
C LYS A 185 -27.67 4.38 -36.19
N ASP A 186 -27.34 4.96 -35.04
CA ASP A 186 -26.06 5.35 -34.40
C ASP A 186 -25.98 4.66 -33.00
N ASP A 187 -25.67 5.16 -31.78
CA ASP A 187 -25.30 6.47 -31.17
C ASP A 187 -24.50 6.22 -29.86
N LEU A 188 -23.27 6.78 -29.75
CA LEU A 188 -22.56 7.14 -28.50
C LEU A 188 -21.11 7.63 -28.80
N GLU A 189 -20.97 8.87 -29.26
CA GLU A 189 -19.67 9.58 -29.32
C GLU A 189 -19.68 10.85 -28.46
N ASP A 190 -18.81 10.94 -27.45
CA ASP A 190 -18.00 12.14 -27.17
C ASP A 190 -16.78 11.77 -26.30
N ILE A 191 -15.90 12.73 -26.00
CA ILE A 191 -14.60 12.60 -25.32
C ILE A 191 -13.57 11.85 -26.21
N GLY A 192 -13.55 12.20 -27.50
CA GLY A 192 -12.70 11.58 -28.53
C GLY A 192 -11.68 12.49 -29.22
N LYS A 193 -11.32 13.67 -28.66
CA LYS A 193 -10.40 14.64 -29.31
C LYS A 193 -9.30 15.18 -28.39
N ALA A 194 -8.20 14.43 -28.31
CA ALA A 194 -6.87 14.98 -28.03
C ALA A 194 -6.09 15.08 -29.35
N ALA A 195 -5.19 16.07 -29.48
CA ALA A 195 -4.59 16.41 -30.78
C ALA A 195 -3.67 15.31 -31.34
N LYS A 196 -3.68 15.15 -32.67
CA LYS A 196 -2.57 14.51 -33.38
C LYS A 196 -1.29 15.31 -33.11
N THR A 197 -0.21 14.62 -32.79
CA THR A 197 1.15 15.16 -32.78
C THR A 197 2.05 14.04 -33.27
N ASP A 198 2.77 14.29 -34.36
CA ASP A 198 3.55 13.26 -35.03
C ASP A 198 4.71 12.80 -34.12
N MET A 199 4.67 11.53 -33.72
CA MET A 199 5.52 11.02 -32.65
C MET A 199 6.72 10.26 -33.21
N ILE A 200 7.89 10.90 -33.14
CA ILE A 200 9.18 10.31 -33.50
C ILE A 200 9.49 9.12 -32.57
N PRO A 201 9.95 7.96 -33.07
CA PRO A 201 10.32 6.83 -32.24
C PRO A 201 11.57 7.15 -31.41
N GLY A 202 11.40 7.26 -30.10
CA GLY A 202 12.47 7.56 -29.15
C GLY A 202 11.99 7.45 -27.71
N THR A 203 12.90 7.05 -26.81
CA THR A 203 12.64 6.84 -25.39
C THR A 203 11.80 7.96 -24.77
N ARG A 204 10.63 7.62 -24.20
CA ARG A 204 9.81 8.57 -23.40
C ARG A 204 10.70 9.25 -22.36
N SER A 205 10.89 10.56 -22.48
CA SER A 205 11.72 11.34 -21.57
C SER A 205 11.36 11.05 -20.11
N PHE A 206 12.38 10.94 -19.25
CA PHE A 206 12.23 10.77 -17.80
C PHE A 206 11.22 11.75 -17.20
N TRP A 207 11.20 13.00 -17.70
CA TRP A 207 10.27 14.03 -17.26
C TRP A 207 8.80 13.74 -17.61
N ASN A 208 8.54 13.07 -18.74
CA ASN A 208 7.19 12.65 -19.13
C ASN A 208 6.69 11.49 -18.26
N LEU A 209 7.56 10.53 -17.93
CA LEU A 209 7.24 9.48 -16.95
C LEU A 209 6.98 10.09 -15.56
N MET A 210 7.85 11.00 -15.10
CA MET A 210 7.68 11.67 -13.81
C MET A 210 6.43 12.54 -13.75
N LYS A 211 5.99 13.15 -14.87
CA LYS A 211 4.67 13.79 -14.97
C LYS A 211 3.52 12.81 -14.77
N VAL A 212 3.52 11.66 -15.46
CA VAL A 212 2.46 10.64 -15.31
C VAL A 212 2.40 10.12 -13.87
N VAL A 213 3.57 9.85 -13.28
CA VAL A 213 3.69 9.41 -11.88
C VAL A 213 3.21 10.49 -10.91
N GLY A 214 3.61 11.75 -11.11
CA GLY A 214 3.16 12.88 -10.30
C GLY A 214 1.64 13.10 -10.35
N VAL A 215 1.02 12.92 -11.52
CA VAL A 215 -0.44 12.96 -11.67
C VAL A 215 -1.09 11.76 -10.98
N LYS A 216 -0.59 10.53 -11.16
CA LYS A 216 -1.11 9.33 -10.45
C LYS A 216 -0.96 9.44 -8.92
N LEU A 217 0.09 10.09 -8.43
CA LEU A 217 0.29 10.39 -7.01
C LEU A 217 -0.69 11.46 -6.52
N ALA A 218 -0.85 12.58 -7.25
CA ALA A 218 -1.79 13.64 -6.90
C ALA A 218 -3.26 13.18 -6.95
N MET A 219 -3.58 12.19 -7.79
CA MET A 219 -4.90 11.55 -7.84
C MET A 219 -5.09 10.41 -6.82
N ASN A 220 -4.04 9.99 -6.09
CA ASN A 220 -4.16 9.00 -5.02
C ASN A 220 -4.75 9.68 -3.75
N PRO A 221 -5.93 9.25 -3.27
CA PRO A 221 -6.60 9.93 -2.15
C PRO A 221 -5.81 9.97 -0.84
N ASN A 222 -5.05 8.92 -0.53
CA ASN A 222 -4.23 8.89 0.68
C ASN A 222 -2.96 9.73 0.53
N SER A 223 -2.43 9.86 -0.69
CA SER A 223 -1.22 10.65 -0.97
C SER A 223 -1.50 12.15 -0.86
N TYR A 224 -2.60 12.67 -1.45
CA TYR A 224 -2.95 14.08 -1.24
C TYR A 224 -3.32 14.35 0.22
N ALA A 225 -3.97 13.40 0.92
CA ALA A 225 -4.30 13.55 2.33
C ALA A 225 -3.04 13.71 3.21
N CYS A 226 -2.02 12.85 3.02
CA CYS A 226 -0.73 13.02 3.68
C CYS A 226 -0.09 14.39 3.38
N ILE A 227 -0.08 14.82 2.10
CA ILE A 227 0.54 16.09 1.70
C ILE A 227 -0.17 17.28 2.37
N ILE A 228 -1.50 17.33 2.32
CA ILE A 228 -2.30 18.40 2.94
C ILE A 228 -2.15 18.36 4.47
N GLY A 229 -2.12 17.18 5.09
CA GLY A 229 -1.91 17.00 6.53
C GLY A 229 -0.55 17.49 7.01
N ILE A 230 0.53 17.19 6.29
CA ILE A 230 1.89 17.68 6.63
C ILE A 230 2.00 19.18 6.41
N VAL A 231 1.43 19.72 5.32
CA VAL A 231 1.39 21.18 5.09
C VAL A 231 0.63 21.86 6.22
N TRP A 232 -0.49 21.30 6.67
CA TRP A 232 -1.22 21.79 7.83
C TRP A 232 -0.39 21.69 9.13
N ALA A 233 0.24 20.56 9.41
CA ALA A 233 1.07 20.37 10.61
C ALA A 233 2.26 21.33 10.66
N LEU A 234 2.95 21.54 9.52
CA LEU A 234 4.02 22.53 9.40
C LEU A 234 3.51 23.95 9.67
N ILE A 235 2.32 24.32 9.17
CA ILE A 235 1.70 25.63 9.44
C ILE A 235 1.32 25.75 10.92
N LYS A 236 0.61 24.76 11.46
CA LYS A 236 0.20 24.64 12.87
C LYS A 236 1.37 24.87 13.80
N ASN A 237 2.45 24.10 13.66
CA ASN A 237 3.55 24.13 14.63
C ASN A 237 4.47 25.33 14.42
N ARG A 238 4.57 25.85 13.18
CA ARG A 238 5.38 27.05 12.89
C ARG A 238 4.76 28.36 13.37
N TRP A 239 3.43 28.47 13.34
CA TRP A 239 2.69 29.67 13.78
C TRP A 239 1.88 29.47 15.07
N GLN A 240 1.94 28.28 15.69
CA GLN A 240 1.15 27.89 16.87
C GLN A 240 -0.36 28.12 16.68
N LEU A 241 -0.87 27.69 15.51
CA LEU A 241 -2.27 27.87 15.10
C LEU A 241 -3.10 26.62 15.42
N GLU A 242 -4.07 26.75 16.32
CA GLU A 242 -5.08 25.72 16.54
C GLU A 242 -6.01 25.55 15.32
N MET A 243 -6.52 24.33 15.13
CA MET A 243 -7.42 24.02 14.03
C MET A 243 -8.83 24.56 14.33
N PRO A 244 -9.50 25.28 13.41
CA PRO A 244 -10.85 25.76 13.66
C PRO A 244 -11.79 24.58 13.93
N GLY A 245 -12.46 24.56 15.08
CA GLY A 245 -13.26 23.41 15.54
C GLY A 245 -14.38 22.96 14.59
N ILE A 246 -14.83 23.84 13.68
CA ILE A 246 -15.74 23.46 12.57
C ILE A 246 -15.05 22.51 11.60
N LEU A 247 -13.80 22.80 11.20
CA LEU A 247 -13.01 21.98 10.30
C LEU A 247 -12.53 20.71 10.99
N GLU A 248 -12.04 20.82 12.23
CA GLU A 248 -11.61 19.67 13.04
C GLU A 248 -12.77 18.70 13.27
N GLY A 249 -13.92 19.20 13.74
CA GLY A 249 -15.12 18.38 13.93
C GLY A 249 -15.62 17.72 12.64
N SER A 250 -15.55 18.41 11.51
CA SER A 250 -15.92 17.86 10.20
C SER A 250 -15.00 16.71 9.76
N VAL A 251 -13.69 16.85 9.96
CA VAL A 251 -12.72 15.76 9.75
C VAL A 251 -13.01 14.60 10.71
N LEU A 252 -13.15 14.91 12.00
CA LEU A 252 -13.23 13.95 13.09
C LEU A 252 -14.47 13.05 13.03
N ILE A 253 -15.59 13.54 12.50
CA ILE A 253 -16.79 12.74 12.27
C ILE A 253 -16.53 11.62 11.25
N MET A 254 -15.81 11.92 10.16
CA MET A 254 -15.53 10.95 9.10
C MET A 254 -14.31 10.07 9.40
N SER A 255 -13.29 10.64 10.05
CA SER A 255 -12.07 9.91 10.41
C SER A 255 -12.32 8.84 11.47
N LYS A 256 -13.19 9.09 12.46
CA LYS A 256 -13.63 8.09 13.45
C LYS A 256 -14.27 6.85 12.80
N ALA A 257 -14.91 6.99 11.64
CA ALA A 257 -15.40 5.84 10.88
C ALA A 257 -14.27 5.09 10.15
N GLY A 258 -13.18 5.78 9.79
CA GLY A 258 -12.09 5.30 8.93
C GLY A 258 -11.52 3.94 9.30
N THR A 259 -11.13 3.70 10.56
CA THR A 259 -10.58 2.39 10.96
C THR A 259 -11.57 1.25 10.74
N GLY A 260 -12.83 1.46 11.15
CA GLY A 260 -13.89 0.45 11.08
C GLY A 260 -14.32 0.18 9.64
N THR A 261 -14.53 1.23 8.85
CA THR A 261 -14.92 1.11 7.43
C THR A 261 -13.79 0.55 6.57
N ALA A 262 -12.53 0.86 6.87
CA ALA A 262 -11.38 0.26 6.19
C ALA A 262 -11.25 -1.24 6.49
N MET A 263 -11.44 -1.67 7.74
CA MET A 263 -11.42 -3.09 8.09
C MET A 263 -12.65 -3.84 7.54
N PHE A 264 -13.83 -3.20 7.50
CA PHE A 264 -15.02 -3.74 6.85
C PHE A 264 -14.81 -3.90 5.32
N SER A 265 -14.23 -2.90 4.67
CA SER A 265 -13.83 -2.94 3.25
C SER A 265 -12.78 -4.03 2.97
N MET A 266 -11.80 -4.21 3.88
CA MET A 266 -10.86 -5.34 3.85
C MET A 266 -11.57 -6.71 3.94
N GLY A 267 -12.62 -6.81 4.76
CA GLY A 267 -13.48 -8.00 4.85
C GLY A 267 -14.25 -8.28 3.56
N ILE A 268 -14.86 -7.25 2.97
CA ILE A 268 -15.51 -7.31 1.64
C ILE A 268 -14.50 -7.77 0.57
N PHE A 269 -13.31 -7.15 0.52
CA PHE A 269 -12.25 -7.50 -0.41
C PHE A 269 -11.86 -8.99 -0.31
N MET A 270 -11.75 -9.52 0.92
CA MET A 270 -11.48 -10.93 1.19
C MET A 270 -12.61 -11.86 0.74
N ALA A 271 -13.88 -11.44 0.86
CA ALA A 271 -15.04 -12.24 0.45
C ALA A 271 -15.27 -12.27 -1.06
N LEU A 272 -14.87 -11.21 -1.78
CA LEU A 272 -14.95 -11.10 -3.23
C LEU A 272 -13.86 -11.89 -3.98
N GLN A 273 -12.80 -12.37 -3.33
CA GLN A 273 -11.84 -13.24 -4.00
C GLN A 273 -12.47 -14.63 -4.24
N GLU A 274 -12.44 -15.09 -5.49
CA GLU A 274 -12.94 -16.44 -5.86
C GLU A 274 -12.23 -17.56 -5.09
N LYS A 275 -10.94 -17.36 -4.79
CA LYS A 275 -10.06 -18.31 -4.09
C LYS A 275 -9.27 -17.57 -3.02
N ILE A 276 -9.39 -18.03 -1.77
CA ILE A 276 -8.64 -17.52 -0.61
C ILE A 276 -7.13 -17.80 -0.78
N VAL A 277 -6.77 -18.94 -1.38
CA VAL A 277 -5.41 -19.27 -1.84
C VAL A 277 -5.39 -19.25 -3.36
N ALA A 278 -5.05 -18.12 -3.97
CA ALA A 278 -5.07 -17.95 -5.42
C ALA A 278 -3.75 -18.39 -6.12
N CYS A 279 -2.65 -18.55 -5.35
CA CYS A 279 -1.31 -18.82 -5.90
C CYS A 279 -0.63 -20.10 -5.37
N GLY A 280 -1.36 -20.95 -4.65
CA GLY A 280 -0.82 -22.18 -4.04
C GLY A 280 0.02 -21.95 -2.77
N ALA A 281 0.29 -23.03 -2.04
CA ALA A 281 0.92 -22.97 -0.71
C ALA A 281 2.33 -22.37 -0.74
N ASN A 282 3.20 -22.82 -1.65
CA ASN A 282 4.62 -22.40 -1.68
C ASN A 282 4.79 -20.89 -1.89
N LEU A 283 4.01 -20.29 -2.79
CA LEU A 283 4.07 -18.84 -3.06
C LEU A 283 3.37 -18.02 -1.96
N THR A 284 2.38 -18.62 -1.26
CA THR A 284 1.79 -18.02 -0.05
C THR A 284 2.82 -17.96 1.08
N ILE A 285 3.51 -19.07 1.36
CA ILE A 285 4.58 -19.15 2.37
C ILE A 285 5.72 -18.18 2.02
N PHE A 286 6.13 -18.10 0.76
CA PHE A 286 7.13 -17.14 0.29
C PHE A 286 6.70 -15.68 0.57
N GLY A 287 5.46 -15.31 0.24
CA GLY A 287 4.94 -13.96 0.51
C GLY A 287 4.87 -13.64 2.01
N LEU A 288 4.46 -14.61 2.84
CA LEU A 288 4.43 -14.46 4.30
C LEU A 288 5.84 -14.34 4.90
N LEU A 289 6.82 -15.10 4.42
CA LEU A 289 8.23 -14.99 4.85
C LEU A 289 8.85 -13.66 4.42
N LEU A 290 8.58 -13.17 3.21
CA LEU A 290 9.00 -11.83 2.80
C LEU A 290 8.39 -10.74 3.70
N LYS A 291 7.13 -10.90 4.11
CA LYS A 291 6.43 -9.92 4.95
C LYS A 291 6.89 -9.94 6.40
N PHE A 292 6.77 -11.09 7.05
CA PHE A 292 6.92 -11.23 8.50
C PHE A 292 8.32 -11.63 8.95
N VAL A 293 9.25 -11.90 8.04
CA VAL A 293 10.63 -12.24 8.39
C VAL A 293 11.63 -11.33 7.67
N ALA A 294 11.58 -11.23 6.34
CA ALA A 294 12.58 -10.46 5.59
C ALA A 294 12.49 -8.94 5.88
N GLY A 295 11.30 -8.34 5.78
CA GLY A 295 11.11 -6.91 6.09
C GLY A 295 11.53 -6.51 7.52
N PRO A 296 11.07 -7.22 8.56
CA PRO A 296 11.53 -7.01 9.94
C PRO A 296 13.04 -7.17 10.12
N ILE A 297 13.68 -8.16 9.48
CA ILE A 297 15.13 -8.35 9.57
C ILE A 297 15.90 -7.22 8.87
N THR A 298 15.52 -6.80 7.66
CA THR A 298 16.23 -5.70 6.99
C THR A 298 16.04 -4.37 7.72
N LEU A 299 14.90 -4.17 8.41
CA LEU A 299 14.69 -3.00 9.23
C LEU A 299 15.42 -3.08 10.58
N ALA A 300 15.54 -4.25 11.20
CA ALA A 300 16.42 -4.45 12.35
C ALA A 300 17.89 -4.13 12.01
N ILE A 301 18.38 -4.62 10.86
CA ILE A 301 19.72 -4.30 10.36
C ILE A 301 19.86 -2.79 10.13
N GLY A 302 18.92 -2.16 9.39
CA GLY A 302 18.93 -0.72 9.14
C GLY A 302 18.96 0.10 10.43
N ALA A 303 18.12 -0.26 11.40
CA ALA A 303 18.01 0.41 12.69
C ALA A 303 19.29 0.27 13.54
N VAL A 304 19.91 -0.92 13.58
CA VAL A 304 21.20 -1.12 14.25
C VAL A 304 22.32 -0.35 13.54
N THR A 305 22.36 -0.29 12.20
CA THR A 305 23.41 0.44 11.47
C THR A 305 23.38 1.96 11.69
N VAL A 306 22.25 2.54 12.10
CA VAL A 306 22.15 3.96 12.49
C VAL A 306 22.25 4.19 13.99
N GLY A 307 22.31 3.13 14.81
CA GLY A 307 22.38 3.24 16.28
C GLY A 307 21.04 3.50 16.98
N LEU A 308 19.91 3.01 16.44
CA LEU A 308 18.65 2.95 17.19
C LEU A 308 18.67 1.85 18.24
N HIS A 309 18.18 2.17 19.44
CA HIS A 309 18.13 1.29 20.60
C HIS A 309 16.78 1.45 21.33
N GLY A 310 16.47 0.53 22.26
CA GLY A 310 15.25 0.58 23.06
C GLY A 310 13.97 0.59 22.23
N ASP A 311 12.92 1.27 22.71
CA ASP A 311 11.58 1.13 22.15
C ASP A 311 11.45 1.63 20.70
N VAL A 312 12.26 2.61 20.26
CA VAL A 312 12.26 3.06 18.85
C VAL A 312 12.70 1.94 17.91
N LEU A 313 13.70 1.14 18.30
CA LEU A 313 14.13 -0.06 17.57
C LEU A 313 13.01 -1.12 17.55
N ARG A 314 12.37 -1.36 18.70
CA ARG A 314 11.29 -2.36 18.82
C ARG A 314 10.07 -1.98 17.97
N ILE A 315 9.62 -0.72 18.06
CA ILE A 315 8.51 -0.15 17.27
C ILE A 315 8.79 -0.27 15.78
N ALA A 316 10.03 0.03 15.33
CA ALA A 316 10.40 -0.14 13.93
C ALA A 316 10.20 -1.58 13.43
N ILE A 317 10.79 -2.57 14.12
CA ILE A 317 10.73 -3.98 13.72
C ILE A 317 9.27 -4.48 13.73
N ILE A 318 8.49 -4.13 14.75
CA ILE A 318 7.06 -4.47 14.86
C ILE A 318 6.25 -3.80 13.74
N GLN A 319 6.58 -2.56 13.37
CA GLN A 319 5.90 -1.88 12.27
C GLN A 319 6.15 -2.56 10.92
N ALA A 320 7.38 -3.02 10.63
CA ALA A 320 7.65 -3.79 9.41
C ALA A 320 6.86 -5.12 9.36
N ALA A 321 6.60 -5.71 10.52
CA ALA A 321 5.79 -6.92 10.67
C ALA A 321 4.27 -6.68 10.59
N LEU A 322 3.79 -5.44 10.38
CA LEU A 322 2.36 -5.16 10.18
C LEU A 322 1.82 -5.82 8.89
N PRO A 323 0.53 -6.19 8.83
CA PRO A 323 -0.04 -6.85 7.66
C PRO A 323 0.05 -6.00 6.39
N GLN A 324 -0.04 -6.67 5.24
CA GLN A 324 0.12 -6.06 3.93
C GLN A 324 -1.06 -5.13 3.57
N SER A 325 -0.77 -3.99 2.95
CA SER A 325 -1.77 -3.01 2.50
C SER A 325 -2.52 -3.44 1.24
N ILE A 326 -3.84 -3.21 1.19
CA ILE A 326 -4.71 -3.43 0.01
C ILE A 326 -4.19 -2.67 -1.22
N THR A 327 -3.61 -1.49 -1.04
CA THR A 327 -3.02 -0.67 -2.12
C THR A 327 -1.97 -1.44 -2.93
N SER A 328 -1.24 -2.37 -2.29
CA SER A 328 -0.28 -3.23 -2.99
C SER A 328 -0.95 -4.17 -4.00
N PHE A 329 -2.11 -4.75 -3.65
CA PHE A 329 -2.91 -5.55 -4.58
C PHE A 329 -3.52 -4.70 -5.71
N ILE A 330 -4.01 -3.49 -5.39
CA ILE A 330 -4.60 -2.59 -6.39
C ILE A 330 -3.60 -2.30 -7.51
N TYR A 331 -2.36 -1.93 -7.17
CA TYR A 331 -1.30 -1.74 -8.17
C TYR A 331 -0.86 -3.06 -8.83
N ALA A 332 -0.83 -4.19 -8.11
CA ALA A 332 -0.57 -5.49 -8.74
C ALA A 332 -1.63 -5.88 -9.78
N LYS A 333 -2.88 -5.42 -9.63
CA LYS A 333 -3.96 -5.59 -10.60
C LYS A 333 -3.86 -4.57 -11.76
N GLU A 334 -3.59 -3.29 -11.48
CA GLU A 334 -3.44 -2.23 -12.50
C GLU A 334 -2.26 -2.49 -13.46
N TYR A 335 -1.13 -2.99 -12.95
CA TYR A 335 0.12 -3.17 -13.71
C TYR A 335 0.44 -4.64 -14.02
N GLY A 336 -0.47 -5.58 -13.77
CA GLY A 336 -0.27 -7.01 -14.08
C GLY A 336 0.97 -7.62 -13.42
N LEU A 337 1.05 -7.58 -12.09
CA LEU A 337 2.21 -8.02 -11.28
C LEU A 337 1.80 -9.01 -10.20
N HIS A 338 1.52 -10.24 -10.61
CA HIS A 338 1.18 -11.36 -9.73
C HIS A 338 0.03 -11.03 -8.73
N PRO A 339 -1.11 -10.47 -9.17
CA PRO A 339 -2.19 -10.05 -8.25
C PRO A 339 -2.71 -11.18 -7.37
N SER A 340 -2.66 -12.44 -7.83
CA SER A 340 -2.98 -13.63 -7.04
C SER A 340 -2.02 -13.92 -5.88
N VAL A 341 -0.74 -13.51 -5.97
CA VAL A 341 0.21 -13.57 -4.84
C VAL A 341 -0.16 -12.49 -3.83
N LEU A 342 -0.38 -11.24 -4.28
CA LEU A 342 -0.63 -10.13 -3.38
C LEU A 342 -2.02 -10.19 -2.72
N SER A 343 -3.08 -10.67 -3.37
CA SER A 343 -4.36 -10.90 -2.69
C SER A 343 -4.24 -11.97 -1.61
N THR A 344 -3.57 -13.08 -1.90
CA THR A 344 -3.33 -14.15 -0.93
C THR A 344 -2.47 -13.66 0.24
N ALA A 345 -1.42 -12.87 -0.02
CA ALA A 345 -0.56 -12.29 1.02
C ALA A 345 -1.27 -11.20 1.84
N VAL A 346 -2.20 -10.44 1.27
CA VAL A 346 -3.06 -9.48 1.99
C VAL A 346 -4.04 -10.24 2.91
N ILE A 347 -4.69 -11.31 2.42
CA ILE A 347 -5.65 -12.10 3.18
C ILE A 347 -4.99 -12.88 4.33
N PHE A 348 -4.00 -13.73 4.02
CA PHE A 348 -3.27 -14.47 5.06
C PHE A 348 -2.43 -13.55 5.92
N GLY A 349 -1.94 -12.43 5.38
CA GLY A 349 -1.26 -11.40 6.14
C GLY A 349 -2.11 -10.86 7.28
N MET A 350 -3.38 -10.50 7.03
CA MET A 350 -4.28 -10.11 8.12
C MET A 350 -4.41 -11.21 9.17
N ILE A 351 -4.78 -12.43 8.78
CA ILE A 351 -5.04 -13.55 9.70
C ILE A 351 -3.82 -13.92 10.56
N VAL A 352 -2.62 -13.95 9.95
CA VAL A 352 -1.37 -14.35 10.59
C VAL A 352 -0.73 -13.22 11.40
N SER A 353 -1.04 -11.96 11.09
CA SER A 353 -0.35 -10.81 11.71
C SER A 353 -0.51 -10.74 13.22
N LEU A 354 -1.72 -10.92 13.77
CA LEU A 354 -1.96 -10.79 15.22
C LEU A 354 -1.06 -11.70 16.08
N PRO A 355 -1.02 -13.04 15.89
CA PRO A 355 -0.13 -13.89 16.68
C PRO A 355 1.36 -13.63 16.41
N VAL A 356 1.73 -13.25 15.18
CA VAL A 356 3.13 -12.91 14.84
C VAL A 356 3.57 -11.61 15.51
N LEU A 357 2.71 -10.59 15.58
CA LEU A 357 3.00 -9.30 16.21
C LEU A 357 3.10 -9.43 17.74
N ILE A 358 2.25 -10.27 18.36
CA ILE A 358 2.39 -10.64 19.78
C ILE A 358 3.71 -11.39 20.03
N ALA A 359 4.09 -12.32 19.16
CA ALA A 359 5.37 -13.02 19.27
C ALA A 359 6.57 -12.07 19.12
N TYR A 360 6.53 -11.15 18.15
CA TYR A 360 7.56 -10.11 18.01
C TYR A 360 7.66 -9.21 19.24
N TYR A 361 6.53 -8.79 19.82
CA TYR A 361 6.51 -7.99 21.04
C TYR A 361 7.19 -8.73 22.21
N ALA A 362 6.81 -9.98 22.44
CA ALA A 362 7.40 -10.83 23.47
C ALA A 362 8.91 -11.04 23.27
N ILE A 363 9.36 -11.32 22.04
CA ILE A 363 10.77 -11.57 21.72
C ILE A 363 11.62 -10.29 21.85
N LEU A 364 11.13 -9.17 21.34
CA LEU A 364 11.88 -7.91 21.29
C LEU A 364 12.00 -7.21 22.66
N GLU A 365 11.20 -7.59 23.65
CA GLU A 365 11.39 -7.12 25.03
C GLU A 365 12.67 -7.69 25.67
N PHE A 366 13.08 -8.92 25.32
CA PHE A 366 14.33 -9.51 25.81
C PHE A 366 15.57 -8.90 25.16
N VAL A 367 15.42 -8.37 23.93
CA VAL A 367 16.47 -7.57 23.27
C VAL A 367 16.55 -6.20 23.95
N HIS A 368 17.71 -5.89 24.51
CA HIS A 368 18.03 -4.59 25.14
C HIS A 368 18.59 -3.61 24.10
#